data_AF-A0A7W9T011-F1
#
_entry.id   AF-A0A7W9T011-F1
#
_cell.length_a   1.000
_cell.length_b   1.000
_cell.length_c   1.000
_cell.angle_alpha   90.00
_cell.angle_beta   90.00
_cell.angle_gamma   90.00
#
_symmetry.space_group_name_H-M   'P 1'
#
loop_
_entity.id
_entity.type
_entity.pdbx_description
1 polymer ?
#
loop_
_entity_poly.entity_id
_entity_poly.type
_entity_poly.pdbx_seq_one_letter_code
_entity_poly.pdbx_strand_id
1 'polypeptide(L)' 'MLASEAAQLRIELPPLSDAEARQLEQLAHLLATTDTPPDLRDLAPAVRHLFPTPAYQVGCGGAHIWLHRTADHQRLAIIC' A
#
# COMPACT_ATOMS: atom_id res chain seq x y z
N MET A 1 25.75 -10.65 4.28
CA MET A 1 24.95 -9.49 3.86
C MET A 1 23.56 -10.04 3.59
N LEU A 2 22.64 -9.91 4.55
CA LEU A 2 21.25 -10.31 4.34
C LEU A 2 20.69 -9.36 3.29
N ALA A 3 20.16 -9.89 2.19
CA ALA A 3 19.44 -9.07 1.23
C ALA A 3 18.32 -8.35 2.00
N SER A 4 18.24 -7.02 1.89
CA SER A 4 17.05 -6.31 2.34
C SER A 4 15.88 -6.89 1.57
N GLU A 5 14.94 -7.52 2.27
CA GLU A 5 13.71 -7.99 1.63
C GLU A 5 12.98 -6.74 1.13
N ALA A 6 12.83 -6.64 -0.20
CA ALA A 6 12.19 -5.49 -0.81
C ALA A 6 10.71 -5.44 -0.43
N ALA A 7 10.15 -4.24 -0.30
CA ALA A 7 8.73 -4.05 -0.01
C ALA A 7 7.85 -4.72 -1.07
N GLN A 8 6.94 -5.61 -0.65
CA GLN A 8 6.05 -6.37 -1.53
C GLN A 8 4.61 -5.92 -1.38
N LEU A 9 3.97 -5.57 -2.50
CA LEU A 9 2.53 -5.32 -2.56
C LEU A 9 1.76 -6.63 -2.75
N ARG A 10 0.81 -6.89 -1.86
CA ARG A 10 -0.17 -7.97 -1.99
C ARG A 10 -1.56 -7.38 -2.05
N ILE A 11 -2.21 -7.56 -3.20
CA ILE A 11 -3.61 -7.17 -3.41
C ILE A 11 -4.49 -8.32 -2.91
N GLU A 12 -5.37 -8.03 -1.94
CA GLU A 12 -6.26 -9.03 -1.33
C GLU A 12 -7.68 -8.99 -1.91
N LEU A 13 -8.11 -7.84 -2.44
CA LEU A 13 -9.40 -7.68 -3.12
C LEU A 13 -9.22 -7.11 -4.53
N PRO A 14 -10.07 -7.50 -5.50
CA PRO A 14 -10.05 -6.88 -6.81
C PRO A 14 -10.45 -5.40 -6.73
N PRO A 15 -9.93 -4.55 -7.62
CA PRO A 15 -10.32 -3.15 -7.66
C PRO A 15 -11.81 -3.00 -8.02
N LEU A 16 -12.51 -2.03 -7.43
CA LEU A 16 -13.91 -1.70 -7.70
C LEU A 16 -14.10 -0.78 -8.91
N SER A 17 -13.01 -0.16 -9.38
CA SER A 17 -13.05 0.77 -10.50
C SER A 17 -11.70 0.85 -11.20
N ASP A 18 -11.70 1.35 -12.44
CA ASP A 18 -10.48 1.65 -13.18
C ASP A 18 -9.61 2.72 -12.49
N ALA A 19 -10.21 3.58 -11.68
CA ALA A 19 -9.45 4.55 -10.88
C ALA A 19 -8.66 3.85 -9.78
N GLU A 20 -9.30 2.94 -9.03
CA GLU A 20 -8.65 2.15 -7.98
C GLU A 20 -7.59 1.21 -8.58
N ALA A 21 -7.85 0.62 -9.76
CA ALA A 21 -6.86 -0.17 -10.49
C ALA A 21 -5.60 0.65 -10.81
N ARG A 22 -5.75 1.86 -11.35
CA ARG A 22 -4.61 2.77 -11.62
C ARG A 22 -3.87 3.18 -10.35
N GLN A 23 -4.57 3.41 -9.24
CA GLN A 23 -3.95 3.72 -7.95
C GLN A 23 -3.08 2.54 -7.45
N LEU A 24 -3.58 1.30 -7.61
CA LEU A 24 -2.82 0.09 -7.25
C LEU A 24 -1.60 -0.12 -8.16
N GLU A 25 -1.71 0.15 -9.46
CA GLU A 25 -0.58 0.14 -10.39
C GLU A 25 0.48 1.20 -10.02
N GLN A 26 0.05 2.41 -9.68
CA GLN A 26 0.94 3.47 -9.20
C GLN A 26 1.65 3.09 -7.91
N LEU A 27 0.96 2.41 -6.99
CA LEU A 27 1.56 1.89 -5.77
C LEU A 27 2.59 0.80 -6.04
N ALA A 28 2.28 -0.14 -6.94
CA ALA A 28 3.24 -1.17 -7.35
C ALA A 28 4.50 -0.53 -7.97
N HIS A 29 4.32 0.48 -8.80
CA HIS A 29 5.42 1.23 -9.40
C HIS A 29 6.25 2.00 -8.38
N LEU A 30 5.61 2.66 -7.40
CA LEU A 30 6.28 3.33 -6.30
C LEU A 30 7.20 2.36 -5.54
N LEU A 31 6.69 1.18 -5.18
CA LEU A 31 7.47 0.18 -4.43
C LEU A 31 8.62 -0.40 -5.26
N ALA A 32 8.42 -0.57 -6.57
CA ALA A 32 9.47 -1.06 -7.47
C ALA A 32 10.60 -0.05 -7.73
N THR A 33 10.33 1.25 -7.55
CA THR A 33 11.29 2.34 -7.86
C THR A 33 11.87 3.01 -6.62
N THR A 34 11.32 2.73 -5.43
CA THR A 34 11.80 3.26 -4.17
C THR A 34 12.72 2.24 -3.51
N ASP A 35 13.92 2.65 -3.12
CA ASP A 35 14.77 1.82 -2.27
C ASP A 35 13.99 1.48 -0.99
N THR A 36 13.92 0.19 -0.66
CA THR A 36 13.11 -0.26 0.48
C THR A 36 13.68 0.35 1.76
N PRO A 37 12.91 1.18 2.49
CA PRO A 37 13.39 1.81 3.70
C PRO A 37 13.61 0.76 4.81
N PRO A 38 14.46 1.05 5.79
CA PRO A 38 14.64 0.18 6.95
C PRO A 38 13.35 0.01 7.77
N ASP A 39 12.41 0.95 7.66
CA ASP A 39 11.06 0.86 8.23
C ASP A 39 10.02 1.10 7.14
N LEU A 40 9.24 0.06 6.82
CA LEU A 40 8.19 0.14 5.79
C LEU A 40 7.14 1.22 6.09
N ARG A 41 6.97 1.61 7.36
CA ARG A 41 6.02 2.66 7.77
C ARG A 41 6.39 4.03 7.20
N ASP A 42 7.65 4.23 6.79
CA ASP A 42 8.09 5.45 6.14
C ASP A 42 7.45 5.64 4.75
N LEU A 43 6.91 4.57 4.15
CA LEU A 43 6.15 4.66 2.89
C LEU A 43 4.70 5.13 3.11
N ALA A 44 4.17 5.09 4.34
CA ALA A 44 2.77 5.37 4.62
C ALA A 44 2.28 6.76 4.14
N PRO A 45 3.07 7.86 4.22
CA PRO A 45 2.68 9.14 3.65
C PRO A 45 2.45 9.07 2.13
N ALA A 46 3.32 8.37 1.39
CA ALA A 46 3.16 8.18 -0.05
C ALA A 46 1.93 7.33 -0.38
N VAL A 47 1.68 6.27 0.39
CA VAL A 47 0.47 5.44 0.23
C VAL A 47 -0.79 6.26 0.48
N ARG A 48 -0.83 7.12 1.51
CA ARG A 48 -1.96 8.02 1.80
C ARG A 48 -2.19 9.07 0.70
N HIS A 49 -1.14 9.47 0.00
CA HIS A 49 -1.28 10.38 -1.13
C HIS A 49 -1.98 9.69 -2.32
N LEU A 50 -1.64 8.42 -2.59
CA LEU A 50 -2.30 7.63 -3.62
C LEU A 50 -3.72 7.22 -3.22
N PHE A 51 -3.95 6.95 -1.94
CA PHE A 51 -5.23 6.50 -1.38
C PHE A 51 -5.73 7.46 -0.30
N PRO A 52 -6.31 8.61 -0.70
CA PRO A 52 -6.69 9.66 0.22
C PRO A 52 -7.98 9.35 1.00
N THR A 53 -8.06 9.90 2.20
CA THR A 53 -9.32 10.01 2.95
C THR A 53 -10.29 10.96 2.24
N PRO A 54 -11.62 10.75 2.35
CA PRO A 54 -12.28 9.75 3.17
C PRO A 54 -12.51 8.41 2.45
N ALA A 55 -12.10 8.23 1.19
CA ALA A 55 -12.40 7.02 0.43
C ALA A 55 -11.64 5.78 0.94
N TYR A 56 -10.42 6.01 1.45
CA TYR A 56 -9.54 4.94 1.92
C TYR A 56 -9.02 5.21 3.32
N GLN A 57 -8.69 4.11 4.01
CA GLN A 57 -7.97 4.12 5.28
C GLN A 57 -6.64 3.41 5.10
N VAL A 58 -5.56 4.11 5.46
CA VAL A 58 -4.20 3.59 5.43
C VAL A 58 -3.62 3.60 6.83
N GLY A 59 -3.32 2.42 7.36
CA GLY A 59 -2.71 2.28 8.66
C GLY A 59 -1.46 1.42 8.65
N CYS A 60 -0.76 1.46 9.78
CA CYS A 60 0.52 0.80 9.97
C CYS A 60 0.40 -0.16 11.16
N GLY A 61 0.91 -1.39 11.04
CA GLY A 61 0.91 -2.38 12.11
C GLY A 61 2.14 -3.27 12.03
N GLY A 62 3.01 -3.21 13.05
CA GLY A 62 4.32 -3.86 13.00
C GLY A 62 5.15 -3.35 11.81
N ALA A 63 5.62 -4.26 10.98
CA ALA A 63 6.35 -3.98 9.75
C ALA A 63 5.44 -3.81 8.51
N HIS A 64 4.12 -3.71 8.66
CA HIS A 64 3.19 -3.72 7.53
C HIS A 64 2.43 -2.40 7.37
N ILE A 65 2.10 -2.07 6.12
CA ILE A 65 1.08 -1.07 5.79
C ILE A 65 -0.15 -1.81 5.26
N TRP A 66 -1.31 -1.50 5.81
CA TRP A 66 -2.59 -2.02 5.31
C TRP A 66 -3.43 -0.90 4.69
N LEU A 67 -4.20 -1.25 3.68
CA LEU A 67 -5.10 -0.39 2.93
C LEU A 67 -6.51 -0.97 2.94
N HIS A 68 -7.48 -0.19 3.37
CA HIS A 68 -8.91 -0.54 3.39
C HIS A 68 -9.71 0.53 2.64
N ARG A 69 -10.87 0.15 2.12
CA ARG A 69 -11.87 1.11 1.67
C ARG A 69 -12.65 1.59 2.89
N THR A 70 -12.98 2.87 3.01
CA THR A 70 -13.73 3.32 4.19
C THR A 70 -15.15 2.74 4.22
N ALA A 71 -15.73 2.45 3.06
CA ALA A 71 -17.03 1.81 2.93
C ALA A 71 -17.02 0.30 3.26
N ASP A 72 -15.83 -0.32 3.35
CA ASP A 72 -15.68 -1.75 3.57
C ASP A 72 -14.46 -2.05 4.45
N HIS A 73 -14.70 -2.63 5.63
CA HIS A 73 -13.63 -2.98 6.57
C HIS A 73 -12.70 -4.09 6.08
N GLN A 74 -12.98 -4.73 4.94
CA GLN A 74 -12.04 -5.66 4.33
C GLN A 74 -10.79 -4.95 3.78
N ARG A 75 -9.64 -5.64 3.89
CA ARG A 75 -8.37 -5.15 3.35
C ARG A 75 -8.39 -5.24 1.83
N LEU A 76 -8.12 -4.11 1.19
CA LEU A 76 -7.86 -4.04 -0.24
C LEU A 76 -6.46 -4.58 -0.56
N ALA A 77 -5.45 -4.13 0.18
CA ALA A 77 -4.07 -4.52 -0.03
C ALA A 77 -3.23 -4.40 1.26
N ILE A 78 -2.09 -5.10 1.27
CA ILE A 78 -1.07 -5.03 2.30
C ILE A 78 0.32 -4.91 1.66
N ILE A 79 1.20 -4.14 2.30
CA ILE A 79 2.62 -4.01 1.94
C ILE A 79 3.43 -4.68 3.06
N CYS A 80 4.29 -5.63 2.67
CA CYS A 80 5.11 -6.48 3.54
C CYS A 80 6.59 -6.41 3.19
#